data_AF-A0A2N2EHS7-F1
#
_entry.id   AF-A0A2N2EHS7-F1
#
_cell.length_a   1.000
_cell.length_b   1.000
_cell.length_c   1.000
_cell.angle_alpha   90.00
_cell.angle_beta   90.00
_cell.angle_gamma   90.00
#
_symmetry.space_group_name_H-M   'P 1'
#
loop_
_entity.id
_entity.type
_entity.pdbx_description
1 polymer ?
#
loop_
_entity_poly.entity_id
_entity_poly.type
_entity_poly.pdbx_seq_one_letter_code
_entity_poly.pdbx_strand_id
1 'polypeptide(L)' 'MLGIQDLNIFLVFSLCVISALFCVVYGVLNWNKGQEKEMDEIKEELLWEEKDNKINDLL' A
#
# COMPACT_ATOMS: atom_id res chain seq x y z
N MET A 1 -16.53 22.25 -26.73
CA MET A 1 -15.91 21.12 -27.45
C MET A 1 -15.74 19.95 -26.49
N LEU A 2 -16.84 19.34 -26.06
CA LEU A 2 -16.80 17.95 -25.60
C LEU A 2 -17.04 17.17 -26.89
N GLY A 3 -16.01 16.53 -27.46
CA GLY A 3 -16.05 15.85 -28.76
C GLY A 3 -16.96 14.61 -28.75
N ILE A 4 -18.24 14.79 -28.46
CA ILE A 4 -19.27 13.75 -28.30
C ILE A 4 -19.83 13.33 -29.67
N GLN A 5 -19.25 13.80 -30.79
CA GLN A 5 -19.63 13.33 -32.13
C GLN A 5 -19.08 11.93 -32.44
N ASP A 6 -17.99 11.51 -31.77
CA ASP A 6 -17.37 10.21 -31.97
C ASP A 6 -17.50 9.33 -30.73
N LEU A 7 -18.26 8.25 -30.88
CA LEU A 7 -18.52 7.23 -29.85
C LEU A 7 -17.21 6.62 -29.30
N ASN A 8 -16.17 6.55 -30.16
CA ASN A 8 -14.83 6.10 -29.80
C ASN A 8 -14.16 6.99 -28.73
N ILE A 9 -14.26 8.32 -28.87
CA ILE A 9 -13.62 9.27 -27.95
C ILE A 9 -14.29 9.21 -26.58
N PHE A 10 -15.63 9.10 -26.57
CA PHE A 10 -16.39 8.90 -25.33
C PHE A 10 -15.97 7.60 -24.62
N LEU A 11 -15.80 6.51 -25.37
CA LEU A 11 -15.36 5.23 -24.82
C LEU A 11 -13.97 5.32 -24.19
N VAL A 12 -13.00 5.91 -24.89
CA VAL A 12 -11.62 6.07 -24.38
C VAL A 12 -11.61 6.93 -23.12
N PHE A 13 -12.34 8.04 -23.11
CA PHE A 13 -12.43 8.91 -21.94
C PHE A 13 -13.04 8.18 -20.74
N SER A 14 -14.14 7.44 -20.96
CA SER A 14 -14.78 6.63 -19.92
C SER A 14 -13.83 5.55 -19.39
N LEU A 15 -13.09 4.86 -20.27
CA LEU A 15 -12.10 3.86 -19.87
C LEU A 15 -10.97 4.46 -19.02
N CYS A 16 -10.47 5.64 -19.37
CA CYS A 16 -9.45 6.34 -18.59
C CYS A 16 -9.96 6.68 -17.18
N VAL A 17 -11.19 7.19 -17.06
CA VAL A 17 -11.80 7.50 -15.77
C VAL A 17 -11.99 6.23 -14.93
N ILE A 18 -12.51 5.16 -15.55
CA ILE A 18 -12.70 3.87 -14.90
C ILE A 18 -11.36 3.29 -14.43
N SER A 19 -10.31 3.35 -15.26
CA SER A 19 -8.97 2.90 -14.90
C SER A 19 -8.41 3.66 -13.70
N ALA A 20 -8.54 4.98 -13.68
CA ALA A 20 -8.12 5.80 -12.55
C ALA A 20 -8.88 5.43 -11.27
N LEU A 21 -10.20 5.23 -11.36
CA LEU A 21 -11.02 4.77 -10.24
C LEU A 21 -10.58 3.40 -9.73
N PHE A 22 -10.33 2.44 -10.62
CA PHE A 22 -9.83 1.12 -10.24
C PHE A 22 -8.49 1.20 -9.49
N CYS A 23 -7.55 2.03 -9.97
CA CYS A 23 -6.26 2.23 -9.29
C CYS A 23 -6.45 2.79 -7.87
N VAL A 24 -7.31 3.80 -7.71
CA VAL A 24 -7.58 4.40 -6.39
C VAL A 24 -8.27 3.40 -5.46
N VAL A 25 -9.32 2.72 -5.93
CA VAL A 25 -10.06 1.73 -5.13
C VAL A 25 -9.14 0.60 -4.70
N TYR A 26 -8.36 0.04 -5.62
CA TYR A 26 -7.39 -1.01 -5.30
C TYR A 26 -6.35 -0.51 -4.29
N GLY A 27 -5.79 0.68 -4.51
CA GLY A 27 -4.84 1.31 -3.60
C GLY A 27 -5.42 1.44 -2.19
N VAL A 28 -6.62 2.01 -2.05
CA VAL A 28 -7.29 2.16 -0.74
C VAL A 28 -7.57 0.82 -0.07
N LEU A 29 -8.07 -0.18 -0.81
CA LEU A 29 -8.37 -1.50 -0.26
C LEU A 29 -7.12 -2.28 0.16
N ASN A 30 -6.00 -2.08 -0.54
CA ASN A 30 -4.77 -2.83 -0.33
C ASN A 30 -3.71 -2.05 0.46
N TRP A 31 -3.92 -0.77 0.76
CA TRP A 31 -2.94 0.09 1.47
C TRP A 31 -2.52 -0.49 2.83
N ASN A 32 -3.43 -1.19 3.52
CA ASN A 32 -3.18 -1.78 4.84
C ASN A 32 -2.88 -3.29 4.81
N LYS A 33 -2.87 -3.92 3.63
CA LYS A 33 -2.58 -5.35 3.51
C LYS A 33 -1.06 -5.55 3.38
N GLY A 34 -0.42 -5.81 4.50
CA GLY A 34 1.04 -5.99 4.59
C GLY A 34 1.63 -5.65 5.96
N GLN A 35 0.88 -4.92 6.81
CA GLN A 35 1.32 -4.56 8.17
C GLN A 35 1.33 -5.75 9.14
N GLU A 36 0.82 -6.92 8.74
CA GLU A 36 0.77 -8.12 9.57
C GLU A 36 2.19 -8.61 9.93
N LYS A 37 3.17 -8.40 9.05
CA LYS A 37 4.58 -8.74 9.32
C LYS A 37 5.30 -7.71 10.19
N GLU A 38 4.89 -6.44 10.14
CA GLU A 38 5.54 -5.39 10.96
C GLU A 38 5.40 -5.67 12.45
N MET A 39 4.24 -6.15 12.93
CA MET A 39 4.08 -6.43 14.35
C MET A 39 4.98 -7.56 14.86
N ASP A 40 5.27 -8.56 14.02
CA ASP A 40 6.15 -9.66 14.40
C ASP A 40 7.62 -9.26 14.26
N GLU A 41 7.97 -8.45 13.25
CA GLU A 41 9.31 -7.85 13.10
C GLU A 41 9.65 -6.92 14.27
N ILE A 42 8.72 -6.04 14.69
CA ILE A 42 8.89 -5.15 15.85
C ILE A 42 9.13 -5.95 17.14
N LYS A 43 8.41 -7.05 17.35
CA LYS A 43 8.62 -7.91 18.52
C LYS A 43 9.98 -8.59 18.50
N GLU A 44 10.42 -9.04 17.32
CA GLU A 44 11.73 -9.65 17.16
C GLU A 44 12.84 -8.63 17.48
N GLU A 45 12.76 -7.41 16.94
CA GLU A 45 13.70 -6.33 17.23
C GLU A 45 13.76 -6.01 18.73
N LEU A 46 12.61 -5.84 19.40
CA LEU A 46 12.54 -5.60 20.85
C LEU A 46 13.21 -6.73 21.66
N LEU A 47 13.04 -7.98 21.25
CA LEU A 47 13.65 -9.14 21.91
C LEU A 47 15.17 -9.19 21.71
N TRP A 48 15.67 -8.75 20.55
CA TRP A 48 17.10 -8.64 20.29
C TRP A 48 17.73 -7.51 21.11
N GLU A 49 17.11 -6.33 21.14
CA GLU A 49 17.59 -5.20 21.96
C GLU A 49 17.67 -5.57 23.44
N GLU A 50 16.66 -6.26 23.99
CA GLU A 50 16.67 -6.67 25.39
C GLU A 50 17.78 -7.69 25.67
N LYS A 51 18.07 -8.60 24.73
CA LYS A 51 19.18 -9.56 24.86
C LYS A 51 20.54 -8.86 24.79
N ASP A 52 20.73 -7.96 23.84
CA ASP A 52 21.98 -7.22 23.68
C ASP A 52 22.28 -6.33 24.89
N ASN A 53 21.26 -5.65 25.43
CA ASN A 53 21.40 -4.88 26.66
C ASN A 53 21.82 -5.77 27.85
N LYS A 54 21.22 -6.96 27.99
CA LYS A 54 21.62 -7.92 29.03
C LYS A 54 23.05 -8.42 28.86
N ILE A 55 23.51 -8.64 27.63
CA ILE A 55 24.88 -9.07 27.36
C ILE A 55 25.87 -7.94 27.68
N ASN A 56 25.54 -6.70 27.30
CA ASN A 56 26.36 -5.53 27.59
C ASN A 56 26.46 -5.22 29.09
N ASP A 57 25.37 -5.37 29.85
CA ASP A 57 25.37 -5.17 31.31
C ASP A 57 26.18 -6.24 32.07
N LEU A 58 26.45 -7.39 31.45
CA LEU A 58 27.22 -8.50 32.03
C LEU A 58 28.72 -8.44 31.69
N LEU A 59 29.16 -7.48 30.88
CA LEU A 59 30.53 -7.32 30.36
C LEU A 59 31.26 -6.17 31.07
#